data_AF-A0AAU9S0H4-F1
#
_entry.id   AF-A0AAU9S0H4-F1
#
_cell.length_a   1.000
_cell.length_b   1.000
_cell.length_c   1.000
_cell.angle_alpha   90.00
_cell.angle_beta   90.00
_cell.angle_gamma   90.00
#
_symmetry.space_group_name_H-M   'P 1'
#
loop_
_entity.id
_entity.type
_entity.pdbx_description
1 polymer ?
#
loop_
_entity_poly.entity_id
_entity_poly.type
_entity_poly.pdbx_seq_one_letter_code
_entity_poly.pdbx_strand_id
1 'polypeptide(L)'
;MQSDFKYINVVPIGNEFVDPILSRVHPNFPGKGFNIIRLRRFYTRTVKKTHLSFLDKLSTILDDFPRLDDIHPLFSDLLRLVFDRDRYTFALGQVSTARQLITNIANDYVKLLEFGESLKHCKSLKANAFGGMHSVVNEITSSLAYLEQIRQHMVRLPSIDPNTPTLLISGYPNADKTCFVDIINTGGAGDDDDEFTTKSEIFAVGHTDYKDLRYQVVDAPGVLDKPIFGDCDVIITGLACHLPASLVLFFLDVSGSCGYSVAHQAGFFHSLKSRFLNRPLLIVCDETDLMQVSEQDWEVIEEMSSGTILGGMEEEEVGLKICNLRTEEGIMSVKNAACERLFDQRERLSSIAQAKAEISRDRYILAYQEWIDDETSSQNLDDDHHRVPDLLVDSDVLLRLEDLEREGVKQSEEVKQPEEEEEEEDFVMAEERFTEERKDQLVGIRKIQPLRILIALSFFILVGNTCGAMSHSTMSFVKYFLND
;
A
#
# COMPACT_ATOMS: atom_id res chain seq x y z
N MET A 1 -2.00 -0.32 0.29
CA MET A 1 -1.04 -0.58 1.37
C MET A 1 -0.28 0.70 1.64
N GLN A 2 -0.24 1.13 2.89
CA GLN A 2 0.47 2.33 3.31
C GLN A 2 1.98 2.06 3.22
N SER A 3 2.69 2.90 2.47
CA SER A 3 4.05 2.64 1.95
C SER A 3 5.14 2.92 2.98
N ASP A 4 5.01 2.39 4.20
CA ASP A 4 6.02 2.59 5.24
C ASP A 4 7.13 1.55 5.10
N PHE A 5 8.22 1.93 4.42
CA PHE A 5 9.41 1.09 4.25
C PHE A 5 10.25 0.93 5.53
N LYS A 6 9.84 1.56 6.65
CA LYS A 6 10.56 1.53 7.93
C LYS A 6 10.52 0.15 8.60
N TYR A 7 9.54 -0.70 8.26
CA TYR A 7 9.35 -2.01 8.90
C TYR A 7 10.18 -3.15 8.29
N ILE A 8 11.00 -2.88 7.26
CA ILE A 8 11.80 -3.91 6.61
C ILE A 8 12.96 -4.34 7.52
N ASN A 9 12.99 -5.62 7.89
CA ASN A 9 14.02 -6.18 8.77
C ASN A 9 15.41 -6.16 8.12
N VAL A 10 16.45 -6.04 8.94
CA VAL A 10 17.85 -6.12 8.49
C VAL A 10 18.11 -7.48 7.83
N VAL A 11 18.70 -7.46 6.64
CA VAL A 11 19.02 -8.68 5.89
C VAL A 11 20.40 -9.18 6.34
N PRO A 12 20.50 -10.33 7.03
CA PRO A 12 21.77 -10.83 7.53
C PRO A 12 22.64 -11.38 6.39
N ILE A 13 23.95 -11.12 6.45
CA ILE A 13 24.89 -11.44 5.37
C ILE A 13 25.84 -12.57 5.79
N GLY A 14 26.05 -13.55 4.91
CA GLY A 14 27.06 -14.60 5.10
C GLY A 14 26.87 -15.39 6.41
N ASN A 15 27.90 -15.39 7.26
CA ASN A 15 27.89 -16.16 8.52
C ASN A 15 26.82 -15.66 9.51
N GLU A 16 26.48 -14.38 9.50
CA GLU A 16 25.41 -13.83 10.35
C GLU A 16 24.04 -14.44 10.02
N PHE A 17 23.85 -14.90 8.78
CA PHE A 17 22.66 -15.62 8.38
C PHE A 17 22.61 -17.01 9.05
N VAL A 18 23.75 -17.71 9.05
CA VAL A 18 23.88 -19.14 9.35
C VAL A 18 24.05 -19.40 10.85
N ASP A 19 24.86 -18.60 11.55
CA ASP A 19 25.22 -18.83 12.96
C ASP A 19 24.01 -18.85 13.90
N PRO A 20 23.00 -17.96 13.76
CA PRO A 20 21.79 -18.01 14.56
C PRO A 20 20.93 -19.26 14.27
N ILE A 21 21.01 -19.82 13.07
CA ILE A 21 20.28 -21.04 12.70
C ILE A 21 20.96 -22.26 13.33
N LEU A 22 22.28 -22.37 13.17
CA LEU A 22 23.05 -23.51 13.68
C LEU A 22 23.06 -23.55 15.22
N SER A 23 23.14 -22.39 15.87
CA SER A 23 23.09 -22.28 17.33
C SER A 23 21.77 -22.78 17.93
N ARG A 24 20.63 -22.45 17.31
CA ARG A 24 19.28 -22.94 17.71
C ARG A 24 19.07 -24.44 17.47
N VAL A 25 19.86 -25.02 16.56
CA VAL A 25 19.71 -26.40 16.14
C VAL A 25 20.52 -27.35 17.01
N HIS A 26 21.56 -26.90 17.74
CA HIS A 26 22.37 -27.77 18.61
C HIS A 26 21.52 -28.57 19.60
N PRO A 27 21.27 -29.87 19.35
CA PRO A 27 20.53 -30.70 20.28
C PRO A 27 21.52 -31.43 21.19
N ASN A 28 21.11 -31.67 22.44
CA ASN A 28 21.82 -32.54 23.37
C ASN A 28 22.18 -33.87 22.67
N PHE A 29 23.47 -34.20 22.67
CA PHE A 29 23.99 -35.35 21.94
C PHE A 29 23.30 -36.64 22.41
N PRO A 30 22.74 -37.47 21.50
CA PRO A 30 22.30 -38.79 21.90
C PRO A 30 23.53 -39.61 22.33
N GLY A 31 23.53 -40.06 23.59
CA GLY A 31 24.55 -40.96 24.13
C GLY A 31 24.76 -42.22 23.29
N LYS A 32 25.94 -42.83 23.39
CA LYS A 32 26.27 -44.07 22.67
C LYS A 32 25.39 -45.21 23.23
N GLY A 33 24.39 -45.67 22.49
CA GLY A 33 23.51 -46.78 22.91
C GLY A 33 22.06 -46.74 22.39
N PHE A 34 21.64 -45.73 21.64
CA PHE A 34 20.28 -45.66 21.09
C PHE A 34 20.04 -46.62 19.92
N ASN A 35 18.84 -47.20 19.87
CA ASN A 35 18.32 -47.94 18.71
C ASN A 35 18.41 -47.11 17.43
N ILE A 36 18.74 -47.75 16.31
CA ILE A 36 18.92 -47.09 15.00
C ILE A 36 17.69 -46.27 14.57
N ILE A 37 16.48 -46.76 14.87
CA ILE A 37 15.21 -46.07 14.58
C ILE A 37 15.13 -44.72 15.31
N ARG A 38 15.56 -44.67 16.58
CA ARG A 38 15.61 -43.42 17.36
C ARG A 38 16.67 -42.46 16.81
N LEU A 39 17.82 -42.98 16.39
CA LEU A 39 18.88 -42.18 15.76
C LEU A 39 18.40 -41.56 14.45
N ARG A 40 17.78 -42.34 13.55
CA ARG A 40 17.21 -41.84 12.30
C ARG A 40 16.20 -40.72 12.56
N ARG A 41 15.22 -40.97 13.44
CA ARG A 41 14.20 -39.97 13.81
C ARG A 41 14.81 -38.69 14.39
N PHE A 42 15.84 -38.81 15.22
CA PHE A 42 16.55 -37.65 15.78
C PHE A 42 17.24 -36.81 14.69
N TYR A 43 18.01 -37.44 13.80
CA TYR A 43 18.71 -36.72 12.72
C TYR A 43 17.73 -36.15 11.69
N THR A 44 16.67 -36.88 11.32
CA THR A 44 15.62 -36.39 10.44
C THR A 44 14.94 -35.14 11.01
N ARG A 45 14.58 -35.15 12.30
CA ARG A 45 14.02 -33.96 12.97
C ARG A 45 15.01 -32.79 12.98
N THR A 46 16.28 -33.07 13.22
CA THR A 46 17.33 -32.06 13.24
C THR A 46 17.46 -31.39 11.87
N VAL A 47 17.51 -32.17 10.78
CA VAL A 47 17.57 -31.65 9.40
C VAL A 47 16.30 -30.85 9.05
N LYS A 48 15.10 -31.38 9.39
CA LYS A 48 13.84 -30.66 9.16
C LYS A 48 13.75 -29.34 9.93
N LYS A 49 14.18 -29.30 11.20
CA LYS A 49 14.20 -28.07 12.01
C LYS A 49 15.11 -27.01 11.39
N THR A 50 16.31 -27.42 10.96
CA THR A 50 17.25 -26.53 10.26
C THR A 50 16.65 -25.99 8.98
N HIS A 51 16.12 -26.88 8.14
CA HIS A 51 15.47 -26.52 6.87
C HIS A 51 14.36 -25.49 7.07
N LEU A 52 13.44 -25.71 8.02
CA LEU A 52 12.37 -24.76 8.33
C LEU A 52 12.93 -23.40 8.77
N SER A 53 13.97 -23.39 9.60
CA SER A 53 14.60 -22.13 10.03
C SER A 53 15.25 -21.35 8.87
N PHE A 54 15.80 -22.05 7.86
CA PHE A 54 16.27 -21.41 6.63
C PHE A 54 15.10 -20.87 5.80
N LEU A 55 14.02 -21.65 5.63
CA LEU A 55 12.84 -21.22 4.89
C LEU A 55 12.17 -20.00 5.52
N ASP A 56 11.98 -20.00 6.85
CA ASP A 56 11.32 -18.91 7.56
C ASP A 56 12.08 -17.60 7.30
N LYS A 57 13.41 -17.59 7.50
CA LYS A 57 14.23 -16.40 7.24
C LYS A 57 14.19 -15.93 5.79
N LEU A 58 14.30 -16.85 4.82
CA LEU A 58 14.28 -16.48 3.40
C LEU A 58 12.89 -16.00 2.97
N SER A 59 11.81 -16.56 3.52
CA SER A 59 10.45 -16.11 3.26
C SER A 59 10.20 -14.74 3.89
N THR A 60 10.63 -14.51 5.13
CA THR A 60 10.54 -13.16 5.75
C THR A 60 11.22 -12.11 4.88
N ILE A 61 12.40 -12.39 4.31
CA ILE A 61 13.04 -11.47 3.35
C ILE A 61 12.14 -11.24 2.14
N LEU A 62 11.59 -12.29 1.51
CA LEU A 62 10.72 -12.13 0.34
C LEU A 62 9.41 -11.39 0.62
N ASP A 63 8.87 -11.52 1.84
CA ASP A 63 7.60 -10.91 2.26
C ASP A 63 7.80 -9.45 2.70
N ASP A 64 8.94 -9.13 3.32
CA ASP A 64 9.27 -7.76 3.77
C ASP A 64 9.56 -6.82 2.58
N PHE A 65 10.12 -7.35 1.47
CA PHE A 65 10.44 -6.55 0.30
C PHE A 65 9.21 -6.36 -0.63
N PRO A 66 8.86 -5.11 -0.99
CA PRO A 66 7.72 -4.83 -1.83
C PRO A 66 7.96 -5.27 -3.29
N ARG A 67 6.91 -5.75 -3.95
CA ARG A 67 6.91 -5.98 -5.39
C ARG A 67 6.71 -4.65 -6.11
N LEU A 68 7.58 -4.36 -7.07
CA LEU A 68 7.58 -3.07 -7.79
C LEU A 68 6.32 -2.81 -8.63
N ASP A 69 5.59 -3.88 -8.98
CA ASP A 69 4.34 -3.79 -9.75
C ASP A 69 3.11 -3.56 -8.86
N ASP A 70 3.18 -3.90 -7.57
CA ASP A 70 2.06 -3.78 -6.62
C ASP A 70 2.09 -2.44 -5.82
N ILE A 71 3.21 -1.73 -5.86
CA ILE A 71 3.36 -0.42 -5.20
C ILE A 71 2.77 0.72 -6.02
N HIS A 72 2.40 1.81 -5.34
CA HIS A 72 1.93 3.02 -6.02
C HIS A 72 2.97 3.52 -7.05
N PRO A 73 2.55 3.98 -8.24
CA PRO A 73 3.45 4.45 -9.30
C PRO A 73 4.49 5.48 -8.82
N LEU A 74 4.11 6.36 -7.90
CA LEU A 74 5.02 7.30 -7.21
C LEU A 74 6.27 6.60 -6.66
N PHE A 75 6.09 5.58 -5.83
CA PHE A 75 7.20 4.88 -5.20
C PHE A 75 7.94 4.02 -6.23
N SER A 76 7.24 3.45 -7.22
CA SER A 76 7.88 2.70 -8.30
C SER A 76 8.88 3.56 -9.07
N ASP A 77 8.48 4.78 -9.46
CA ASP A 77 9.37 5.69 -10.18
C ASP A 77 10.46 6.27 -9.30
N LEU A 78 10.18 6.54 -8.02
CA LEU A 78 11.18 6.99 -7.07
C LEU A 78 12.25 5.92 -6.81
N LEU A 79 11.83 4.66 -6.68
CA LEU A 79 12.73 3.53 -6.48
C LEU A 79 13.55 3.21 -7.74
N ARG A 80 12.99 3.41 -8.94
CA ARG A 80 13.74 3.29 -10.22
C ARG A 80 14.91 4.27 -10.32
N LEU A 81 14.83 5.43 -9.66
CA LEU A 81 15.93 6.39 -9.62
C LEU A 81 17.06 5.94 -8.70
N VAL A 82 16.72 5.22 -7.63
CA VAL A 82 17.70 4.74 -6.64
C VAL A 82 18.35 3.44 -7.10
N PHE A 83 17.61 2.54 -7.73
CA PHE A 83 18.12 1.24 -8.17
C PHE A 83 17.50 0.73 -9.46
N ASP A 84 18.24 -0.16 -10.11
CA ASP A 84 17.79 -0.85 -11.32
C ASP A 84 16.73 -1.93 -10.99
N ARG A 85 15.57 -1.81 -11.63
CA ARG A 85 14.43 -2.74 -11.53
C ARG A 85 14.83 -4.17 -11.83
N ASP A 86 15.63 -4.38 -12.86
CA ASP A 86 15.97 -5.72 -13.33
C ASP A 86 16.88 -6.41 -12.32
N ARG A 87 17.88 -5.68 -11.83
CA ARG A 87 18.79 -6.18 -10.78
C ARG A 87 18.07 -6.48 -9.47
N TYR A 88 17.11 -5.64 -9.07
CA TYR A 88 16.28 -5.88 -7.88
C TYR A 88 15.42 -7.14 -8.02
N THR A 89 14.70 -7.26 -9.13
CA THR A 89 13.84 -8.40 -9.43
C THR A 89 14.65 -9.70 -9.51
N PHE A 90 15.84 -9.64 -10.13
CA PHE A 90 16.77 -10.76 -10.21
C PHE A 90 17.27 -11.20 -8.83
N ALA A 91 17.65 -10.27 -7.95
CA ALA A 91 18.11 -10.58 -6.61
C ALA A 91 17.02 -11.27 -5.77
N LEU A 92 15.77 -10.79 -5.81
CA LEU A 92 14.63 -11.46 -5.17
C LEU A 92 14.34 -12.83 -5.79
N GLY A 93 14.47 -12.94 -7.11
CA GLY A 93 14.35 -14.21 -7.83
C GLY A 93 15.35 -15.25 -7.34
N GLN A 94 16.63 -14.87 -7.16
CA GLN A 94 17.67 -15.75 -6.63
C GLN A 94 17.37 -16.22 -5.21
N VAL A 95 16.84 -15.36 -4.34
CA VAL A 95 16.40 -15.74 -2.98
C VAL A 95 15.26 -16.77 -3.04
N SER A 96 14.28 -16.58 -3.93
CA SER A 96 13.19 -17.54 -4.14
C SER A 96 13.68 -18.89 -4.69
N THR A 97 14.62 -18.89 -5.64
CA THR A 97 15.24 -20.11 -6.15
C THR A 97 16.04 -20.82 -5.06
N ALA A 98 16.84 -20.09 -4.27
CA ALA A 98 17.59 -20.65 -3.15
C ALA A 98 16.66 -21.31 -2.11
N ARG A 99 15.52 -20.68 -1.82
CA ARG A 99 14.47 -21.24 -0.96
C ARG A 99 13.99 -22.61 -1.47
N GLN A 100 13.71 -22.74 -2.77
CA GLN A 100 13.30 -24.00 -3.38
C GLN A 100 14.42 -25.05 -3.38
N LEU A 101 15.66 -24.66 -3.68
CA LEU A 101 16.82 -25.56 -3.67
C LEU A 101 17.07 -26.15 -2.27
N ILE A 102 16.97 -25.33 -1.22
CA ILE A 102 17.10 -25.78 0.17
C ILE A 102 15.99 -26.79 0.53
N THR A 103 14.77 -26.63 0.03
CA THR A 103 13.68 -27.60 0.17
C THR A 103 14.00 -28.93 -0.49
N ASN A 104 14.51 -28.91 -1.72
CA ASN A 104 14.87 -30.12 -2.44
C ASN A 104 16.00 -30.87 -1.73
N ILE A 105 17.07 -30.16 -1.34
CA ILE A 105 18.19 -30.72 -0.57
C ILE A 105 17.68 -31.36 0.74
N ALA A 106 16.82 -30.66 1.50
CA ALA A 106 16.29 -31.19 2.76
C ALA A 106 15.51 -32.49 2.53
N ASN A 107 14.62 -32.52 1.55
CA ASN A 107 13.78 -33.67 1.25
C ASN A 107 14.60 -34.88 0.80
N ASP A 108 15.64 -34.67 -0.01
CA ASP A 108 16.52 -35.75 -0.46
C ASP A 108 17.32 -36.35 0.69
N TYR A 109 17.91 -35.51 1.56
CA TYR A 109 18.63 -36.00 2.73
C TYR A 109 17.70 -36.64 3.77
N VAL A 110 16.44 -36.20 3.88
CA VAL A 110 15.44 -36.85 4.74
C VAL A 110 15.15 -38.28 4.25
N LYS A 111 14.99 -38.48 2.94
CA LYS A 111 14.81 -39.83 2.34
C LYS A 111 16.04 -40.71 2.57
N LEU A 112 17.25 -40.16 2.38
CA LEU A 112 18.49 -40.92 2.63
C LEU A 112 18.65 -41.31 4.11
N LEU A 113 18.20 -40.47 5.04
CA LEU A 113 18.26 -40.75 6.48
C LEU A 113 17.33 -41.90 6.90
N GLU A 114 16.28 -42.21 6.14
CA GLU A 114 15.38 -43.35 6.42
C GLU A 114 16.12 -44.69 6.29
N PHE A 115 17.14 -44.77 5.44
CA PHE A 115 17.94 -45.98 5.20
C PHE A 115 19.26 -46.03 5.99
N GLY A 116 19.57 -45.03 6.82
CA GLY A 116 20.88 -44.96 7.48
C GLY A 116 21.17 -46.10 8.46
N GLU A 117 22.25 -46.85 8.27
CA GLU A 117 22.54 -48.09 9.02
C GLU A 117 23.33 -47.88 10.31
N SER A 118 24.11 -46.80 10.39
CA SER A 118 25.05 -46.55 11.48
C SER A 118 25.02 -45.10 11.96
N LEU A 119 25.36 -44.89 13.23
CA LEU A 119 25.51 -43.55 13.80
C LEU A 119 26.49 -42.69 13.00
N LYS A 120 27.60 -43.27 12.53
CA LYS A 120 28.60 -42.54 11.72
C LYS A 120 27.99 -42.09 10.38
N HIS A 121 27.24 -42.97 9.75
CA HIS A 121 26.57 -42.68 8.48
C HIS A 121 25.51 -41.57 8.64
N CYS A 122 24.63 -41.67 9.64
CA CYS A 122 23.64 -40.61 9.91
C CYS A 122 24.29 -39.26 10.26
N LYS A 123 25.41 -39.25 10.99
CA LYS A 123 26.17 -38.02 11.26
C LYS A 123 26.74 -37.40 9.99
N SER A 124 27.28 -38.22 9.10
CA SER A 124 27.80 -37.77 7.80
C SER A 124 26.69 -37.19 6.94
N LEU A 125 25.54 -37.86 6.84
CA LEU A 125 24.38 -37.36 6.10
C LEU A 125 23.88 -36.02 6.65
N LYS A 126 23.81 -35.86 7.98
CA LYS A 126 23.45 -34.59 8.60
C LYS A 126 24.46 -33.49 8.24
N ALA A 127 25.76 -33.76 8.34
CA ALA A 127 26.80 -32.79 8.02
C ALA A 127 26.75 -32.37 6.55
N ASN A 128 26.54 -33.32 5.64
CA ASN A 128 26.41 -33.06 4.21
C ASN A 128 25.14 -32.26 3.89
N ALA A 129 24.01 -32.56 4.54
CA ALA A 129 22.79 -31.77 4.40
C ALA A 129 23.00 -30.31 4.82
N PHE A 130 23.68 -30.08 5.95
CA PHE A 130 23.96 -28.73 6.44
C PHE A 130 24.95 -28.00 5.52
N GLY A 131 25.99 -28.69 5.05
CA GLY A 131 26.95 -28.15 4.09
C GLY A 131 26.28 -27.77 2.76
N GLY A 132 25.35 -28.59 2.27
CA GLY A 132 24.58 -28.30 1.06
C GLY A 132 23.71 -27.05 1.23
N MET A 133 22.94 -26.96 2.32
CA MET A 133 22.13 -25.78 2.62
C MET A 133 22.97 -24.51 2.79
N HIS A 134 24.10 -24.62 3.49
CA HIS A 134 25.05 -23.52 3.66
C HIS A 134 25.65 -23.06 2.34
N SER A 135 26.04 -24.00 1.46
CA SER A 135 26.63 -23.68 0.17
C SER A 135 25.68 -22.85 -0.70
N VAL A 136 24.39 -23.18 -0.70
CA VAL A 136 23.36 -22.41 -1.41
C VAL A 136 23.27 -20.98 -0.87
N VAL A 137 23.28 -20.80 0.46
CA VAL A 137 23.25 -19.45 1.07
C VAL A 137 24.52 -18.66 0.77
N ASN A 138 25.68 -19.31 0.76
CA ASN A 138 26.94 -18.67 0.44
C ASN A 138 26.99 -18.18 -1.02
N GLU A 139 26.32 -18.89 -1.93
CA GLU A 139 26.21 -18.48 -3.34
C GLU A 139 25.36 -17.22 -3.52
N ILE A 140 24.24 -17.09 -2.78
CA ILE A 140 23.36 -15.90 -2.84
C ILE A 140 23.82 -14.73 -1.95
N THR A 141 24.97 -14.84 -1.28
CA THR A 141 25.43 -13.83 -0.32
C THR A 141 25.66 -12.46 -0.95
N SER A 142 26.09 -12.41 -2.22
CA SER A 142 26.24 -11.16 -2.98
C SER A 142 24.89 -10.47 -3.20
N SER A 143 23.84 -11.24 -3.49
CA SER A 143 22.48 -10.74 -3.70
C SER A 143 21.84 -10.27 -2.40
N LEU A 144 22.08 -10.98 -1.29
CA LEU A 144 21.66 -10.54 0.05
C LEU A 144 22.34 -9.22 0.45
N ALA A 145 23.63 -9.05 0.17
CA ALA A 145 24.33 -7.81 0.42
C ALA A 145 23.78 -6.64 -0.40
N TYR A 146 23.37 -6.89 -1.64
CA TYR A 146 22.69 -5.89 -2.48
C TYR A 146 21.31 -5.52 -1.92
N LEU A 147 20.51 -6.50 -1.48
CA LEU A 147 19.21 -6.24 -0.86
C LEU A 147 19.33 -5.45 0.44
N GLU A 148 20.37 -5.70 1.26
CA GLU A 148 20.63 -4.89 2.46
C GLU A 148 20.96 -3.43 2.12
N GLN A 149 21.74 -3.19 1.06
CA GLN A 149 22.00 -1.82 0.59
C GLN A 149 20.70 -1.12 0.18
N ILE A 150 19.86 -1.79 -0.60
CA ILE A 150 18.55 -1.25 -1.03
C ILE A 150 17.67 -0.95 0.19
N ARG A 151 17.60 -1.87 1.15
CA ARG A 151 16.83 -1.67 2.38
C ARG A 151 17.27 -0.39 3.11
N GLN A 152 18.58 -0.18 3.27
CA GLN A 152 19.10 1.03 3.92
C GLN A 152 18.69 2.31 3.21
N HIS A 153 18.58 2.29 1.88
CA HIS A 153 18.06 3.41 1.10
C HIS A 153 16.53 3.56 1.23
N MET A 154 15.78 2.46 1.17
CA MET A 154 14.31 2.46 1.30
C MET A 154 13.85 2.98 2.67
N VAL A 155 14.52 2.58 3.76
CA VAL A 155 14.18 3.01 5.13
C VAL A 155 14.38 4.52 5.33
N ARG A 156 15.30 5.13 4.57
CA ARG A 156 15.54 6.59 4.59
C ARG A 156 14.52 7.38 3.78
N LEU A 157 13.65 6.73 3.00
CA LEU A 157 12.61 7.44 2.27
C LEU A 157 11.54 7.93 3.26
N PRO A 158 11.17 9.21 3.19
CA PRO A 158 10.06 9.71 3.99
C PRO A 158 8.74 9.12 3.50
N SER A 159 7.81 8.92 4.42
CA SER A 159 6.46 8.46 4.12
C SER A 159 5.65 9.60 3.49
N ILE A 160 5.21 9.40 2.24
CA ILE A 160 4.30 10.33 1.53
C ILE A 160 2.96 9.62 1.30
N ASP A 161 1.86 10.36 1.46
CA ASP A 161 0.54 9.88 1.05
C ASP A 161 0.11 10.60 -0.25
N PRO A 162 0.01 9.89 -1.39
CA PRO A 162 -0.31 10.52 -2.67
C PRO A 162 -1.70 11.17 -2.72
N ASN A 163 -2.61 10.81 -1.83
CA ASN A 163 -3.98 11.35 -1.83
C ASN A 163 -4.12 12.61 -0.97
N THR A 164 -3.12 12.92 -0.15
CA THR A 164 -3.17 14.09 0.71
C THR A 164 -2.78 15.36 -0.04
N PRO A 165 -3.38 16.51 0.31
CA PRO A 165 -3.04 17.77 -0.32
C PRO A 165 -1.58 18.10 -0.05
N THR A 166 -0.82 18.32 -1.13
CA THR A 166 0.63 18.46 -1.06
C THR A 166 1.08 19.81 -1.63
N LEU A 167 1.98 20.49 -0.93
CA LEU A 167 2.71 21.67 -1.41
C LEU A 167 4.09 21.19 -1.87
N LEU A 168 4.30 21.13 -3.19
CA LEU A 168 5.58 20.77 -3.78
C LEU A 168 6.43 22.03 -3.95
N ILE A 169 7.55 22.09 -3.27
CA ILE A 169 8.47 23.22 -3.34
C ILE A 169 9.54 22.95 -4.38
N SER A 170 9.76 23.92 -5.28
CA SER A 170 10.73 23.87 -6.37
C SER A 170 11.37 25.22 -6.61
N GLY A 171 12.55 25.23 -7.21
CA GLY A 171 13.31 26.45 -7.55
C GLY A 171 14.81 26.18 -7.66
N TYR A 172 15.61 27.24 -7.77
CA TYR A 172 17.06 27.13 -7.80
C TYR A 172 17.66 26.76 -6.42
N PRO A 173 18.84 26.13 -6.35
CA PRO A 173 19.54 25.93 -5.08
C PRO A 173 19.83 27.29 -4.41
N ASN A 174 19.85 27.33 -3.09
CA ASN A 174 20.08 28.54 -2.27
C ASN A 174 19.03 29.65 -2.36
N ALA A 175 17.95 29.50 -3.14
CA ALA A 175 16.72 30.25 -2.86
C ALA A 175 16.10 29.63 -1.60
N ASP A 176 15.77 30.41 -0.57
CA ASP A 176 15.44 30.08 0.85
C ASP A 176 14.29 29.04 1.09
N LYS A 177 14.21 27.99 0.28
CA LYS A 177 13.22 26.91 0.27
C LYS A 177 13.26 26.05 1.51
N THR A 178 14.45 25.58 1.89
CA THR A 178 14.61 24.76 3.09
C THR A 178 14.28 25.57 4.35
N CYS A 179 14.63 26.86 4.37
CA CYS A 179 14.24 27.80 5.44
C CYS A 179 12.70 27.91 5.55
N PHE A 180 12.01 28.06 4.41
CA PHE A 180 10.55 28.09 4.36
C PHE A 180 9.92 26.79 4.91
N VAL A 181 10.49 25.63 4.56
CA VAL A 181 10.01 24.32 5.04
C VAL A 181 10.19 24.18 6.55
N ASP A 182 11.37 24.52 7.07
CA ASP A 182 11.70 24.38 8.48
C ASP A 182 10.78 25.24 9.37
N ILE A 183 10.41 26.44 8.90
CA ILE A 183 9.53 27.35 9.66
C ILE A 183 8.06 26.92 9.59
N ILE A 184 7.60 26.40 8.46
CA ILE A 184 6.20 25.98 8.28
C ILE A 184 5.90 24.64 8.95
N ASN A 185 6.91 23.78 9.06
CA ASN A 185 6.72 22.43 9.55
C ASN A 185 6.28 22.45 11.03
N THR A 186 5.01 22.13 11.26
CA THR A 186 4.41 22.11 12.60
C THR A 186 4.94 20.95 13.44
N GLY A 187 5.61 19.96 12.83
CA GLY A 187 6.23 18.82 13.50
C GLY A 187 7.73 18.97 13.83
N GLY A 188 8.31 20.17 13.72
CA GLY A 188 9.77 20.38 13.83
C GLY A 188 10.31 20.88 15.17
N ALA A 189 9.46 21.19 16.16
CA ALA A 189 9.92 21.80 17.42
C ALA A 189 9.20 21.20 18.65
N GLY A 190 9.65 20.03 19.10
CA GLY A 190 9.24 19.49 20.39
C GLY A 190 9.71 18.05 20.63
N ASP A 191 10.80 17.90 21.35
CA ASP A 191 11.06 16.87 22.38
C ASP A 191 10.52 15.45 22.15
N ASP A 192 10.79 14.85 20.98
CA ASP A 192 10.95 13.40 20.89
C ASP A 192 12.23 13.11 20.11
N ASP A 193 13.09 12.30 20.71
CA ASP A 193 14.28 11.69 20.12
C ASP A 193 13.88 10.74 18.98
N ASP A 194 13.29 11.26 17.90
CA ASP A 194 13.31 10.59 16.62
C ASP A 194 14.66 10.92 15.96
N GLU A 195 15.68 10.11 16.30
CA GLU A 195 17.03 10.03 15.70
C GLU A 195 17.04 9.84 14.15
N PHE A 196 15.89 10.05 13.49
CA PHE A 196 15.58 9.81 12.10
C PHE A 196 14.85 10.97 11.41
N THR A 197 15.02 12.24 11.85
CA THR A 197 15.04 13.35 10.87
C THR A 197 16.30 13.22 10.01
N THR A 198 16.46 12.09 9.35
CA THR A 198 17.47 11.89 8.32
C THR A 198 17.20 12.93 7.28
N LYS A 199 18.17 13.82 7.09
CA LYS A 199 18.45 14.50 5.84
C LYS A 199 18.46 13.43 4.75
N SER A 200 17.29 13.08 4.23
CA SER A 200 17.20 12.24 3.05
C SER A 200 17.83 13.07 1.95
N GLU A 201 18.96 12.61 1.39
CA GLU A 201 19.67 13.32 0.31
C GLU A 201 18.76 13.58 -0.91
N ILE A 202 17.60 12.92 -0.98
CA ILE A 202 16.70 12.91 -2.15
C ILE A 202 15.56 13.93 -2.05
N PHE A 203 14.88 14.11 -0.92
CA PHE A 203 13.86 15.17 -0.68
C PHE A 203 13.38 15.12 0.78
N ALA A 204 12.91 16.25 1.31
CA ALA A 204 12.38 16.34 2.67
C ALA A 204 10.85 16.47 2.67
N VAL A 205 10.19 15.94 3.70
CA VAL A 205 8.73 16.02 3.88
C VAL A 205 8.42 16.63 5.23
N GLY A 206 7.69 17.75 5.23
CA GLY A 206 7.11 18.40 6.39
C GLY A 206 5.59 18.32 6.38
N HIS A 207 4.97 18.74 7.47
CA HIS A 207 3.52 18.83 7.60
C HIS A 207 3.11 20.20 8.12
N THR A 208 2.04 20.75 7.56
CA THR A 208 1.41 21.96 8.08
C THR A 208 -0.10 21.78 8.12
N ASP A 209 -0.72 22.43 9.08
CA ASP A 209 -2.17 22.48 9.17
C ASP A 209 -2.70 23.81 8.63
N TYR A 210 -3.83 23.75 7.92
CA TYR A 210 -4.58 24.90 7.43
C TYR A 210 -6.07 24.55 7.36
N LYS A 211 -6.94 25.39 7.96
CA LYS A 211 -8.39 25.18 8.02
C LYS A 211 -8.79 23.73 8.43
N ASP A 212 -8.18 23.23 9.51
CA ASP A 212 -8.39 21.87 10.05
C ASP A 212 -8.08 20.71 9.08
N LEU A 213 -7.38 21.00 7.98
CA LEU A 213 -6.83 20.02 7.05
C LEU A 213 -5.31 19.98 7.18
N ARG A 214 -4.76 18.76 7.18
CA ARG A 214 -3.33 18.54 7.18
C ARG A 214 -2.80 18.50 5.75
N TYR A 215 -1.84 19.35 5.47
CA TYR A 215 -1.12 19.43 4.20
C TYR A 215 0.27 18.81 4.36
N GLN A 216 0.73 18.14 3.32
CA GLN A 216 2.12 17.69 3.20
C GLN A 216 2.92 18.76 2.49
N VAL A 217 4.12 19.06 2.97
CA VAL A 217 5.05 19.99 2.34
C VAL A 217 6.23 19.17 1.87
N VAL A 218 6.44 19.06 0.56
CA VAL A 218 7.52 18.25 -0.01
C VAL A 218 8.55 19.20 -0.59
N ASP A 219 9.73 19.22 0.03
CA ASP A 219 10.90 19.96 -0.48
C ASP A 219 11.64 19.09 -1.48
N ALA A 220 11.43 19.35 -2.77
CA ALA A 220 12.24 18.71 -3.80
C ALA A 220 13.60 19.42 -3.87
N PRO A 221 14.72 18.68 -3.88
CA PRO A 221 16.05 19.26 -3.95
C PRO A 221 16.15 20.18 -5.17
N GLY A 222 16.86 21.28 -5.02
CA GLY A 222 17.14 22.18 -6.14
C GLY A 222 17.79 21.38 -7.27
N VAL A 223 17.28 21.55 -8.49
CA VAL A 223 17.62 20.71 -9.65
C VAL A 223 19.10 20.63 -10.01
N LEU A 224 19.93 21.47 -9.40
CA LEU A 224 21.36 21.60 -9.66
C LEU A 224 22.26 20.97 -8.60
N ASP A 225 21.71 20.36 -7.54
CA ASP A 225 22.54 19.57 -6.63
C ASP A 225 23.02 18.30 -7.34
N LYS A 226 24.35 18.07 -7.26
CA LYS A 226 25.13 17.18 -8.12
C LYS A 226 24.53 15.78 -8.30
N PRO A 227 24.69 15.16 -9.49
CA PRO A 227 24.09 13.89 -9.85
C PRO A 227 24.88 12.77 -9.19
N ILE A 228 24.47 12.35 -7.99
CA ILE A 228 24.92 11.06 -7.48
C ILE A 228 23.91 9.99 -7.93
N PHE A 229 22.63 10.33 -8.07
CA PHE A 229 21.58 9.43 -8.58
C PHE A 229 20.44 10.19 -9.29
N GLY A 230 20.42 10.14 -10.63
CA GLY A 230 19.30 10.61 -11.46
C GLY A 230 19.18 12.13 -11.63
N ASP A 231 18.65 12.56 -12.78
CA ASP A 231 18.36 13.97 -13.04
C ASP A 231 17.25 14.43 -12.08
N CYS A 232 17.49 15.45 -11.26
CA CYS A 232 16.52 15.98 -10.29
C CYS A 232 15.18 16.38 -10.94
N ASP A 233 15.24 16.74 -12.23
CA ASP A 233 14.09 16.95 -13.12
C ASP A 233 13.10 15.77 -13.11
N VAL A 234 13.62 14.53 -13.10
CA VAL A 234 12.80 13.31 -13.12
C VAL A 234 12.11 13.11 -11.78
N ILE A 235 12.75 13.47 -10.67
CA ILE A 235 12.14 13.42 -9.33
C ILE A 235 10.97 14.40 -9.26
N ILE A 236 11.18 15.66 -9.63
CA ILE A 236 10.14 16.70 -9.61
C ILE A 236 8.99 16.33 -10.54
N THR A 237 9.30 15.82 -11.72
CA THR A 237 8.29 15.37 -12.69
C THR A 237 7.51 14.17 -12.17
N GLY A 238 8.19 13.19 -11.57
CA GLY A 238 7.56 12.01 -10.96
C GLY A 238 6.66 12.40 -9.79
N LEU A 239 7.13 13.26 -8.89
CA LEU A 239 6.35 13.79 -7.78
C LEU A 239 5.11 14.54 -8.29
N ALA A 240 5.29 15.51 -9.20
CA ALA A 240 4.18 16.29 -9.71
C ALA A 240 3.18 15.46 -10.54
N CYS A 241 3.64 14.43 -11.25
CA CYS A 241 2.78 13.53 -12.01
C CYS A 241 1.92 12.65 -11.08
N HIS A 242 2.56 12.04 -10.08
CA HIS A 242 1.91 11.03 -9.24
C HIS A 242 1.20 11.58 -8.00
N LEU A 243 1.32 12.88 -7.72
CA LEU A 243 0.61 13.55 -6.63
C LEU A 243 -0.60 14.34 -7.20
N PRO A 244 -1.78 13.71 -7.34
CA PRO A 244 -2.96 14.33 -7.96
C PRO A 244 -3.47 15.59 -7.26
N ALA A 245 -3.17 15.77 -5.97
CA ALA A 245 -3.58 16.92 -5.17
C ALA A 245 -2.39 17.81 -4.79
N SER A 246 -1.43 18.01 -5.70
CA SER A 246 -0.25 18.86 -5.45
C SER A 246 -0.39 20.27 -6.04
N LEU A 247 -0.03 21.29 -5.27
CA LEU A 247 0.29 22.63 -5.77
C LEU A 247 1.80 22.81 -5.84
N VAL A 248 2.29 23.38 -6.94
CA VAL A 248 3.73 23.62 -7.13
C VAL A 248 4.06 25.07 -6.76
N LEU A 249 4.91 25.22 -5.73
CA LEU A 249 5.50 26.47 -5.28
C LEU A 249 6.86 26.64 -5.97
N PHE A 250 6.98 27.64 -6.85
CA PHE A 250 8.24 27.95 -7.51
C PHE A 250 8.87 29.19 -6.87
N PHE A 251 9.97 28.98 -6.15
CA PHE A 251 10.73 30.05 -5.51
C PHE A 251 11.69 30.68 -6.51
N LEU A 252 11.52 31.98 -6.68
CA LEU A 252 12.33 32.84 -7.53
C LEU A 252 13.06 33.85 -6.64
N ASP A 253 14.39 33.81 -6.69
CA ASP A 253 15.23 34.79 -6.01
C ASP A 253 15.46 35.99 -6.95
N VAL A 254 14.96 37.15 -6.54
CA VAL A 254 15.06 38.40 -7.32
C VAL A 254 16.34 39.18 -7.00
N SER A 255 16.99 38.90 -5.86
CA SER A 255 18.21 39.62 -5.47
C SER A 255 19.45 39.14 -6.24
N GLY A 256 19.40 37.91 -6.75
CA GLY A 256 20.53 37.24 -7.40
C GLY A 256 21.53 36.60 -6.42
N SER A 257 21.20 36.55 -5.13
CA SER A 257 22.00 35.90 -4.08
C SER A 257 22.19 34.41 -4.32
N CYS A 258 21.27 33.75 -5.03
CA CYS A 258 21.38 32.35 -5.45
C CYS A 258 22.49 32.09 -6.48
N GLY A 259 23.10 33.16 -7.05
CA GLY A 259 24.18 33.06 -8.03
C GLY A 259 23.73 32.95 -9.49
N TYR A 260 22.42 33.07 -9.76
CA TYR A 260 21.82 32.98 -11.09
C TYR A 260 20.92 34.18 -11.38
N SER A 261 20.86 34.63 -12.64
CA SER A 261 19.97 35.73 -13.03
C SER A 261 18.52 35.29 -13.16
N VAL A 262 17.58 36.23 -12.99
CA VAL A 262 16.13 35.99 -13.12
C VAL A 262 15.79 35.35 -14.47
N ALA A 263 16.43 35.78 -15.56
CA ALA A 263 16.24 35.17 -16.89
C ALA A 263 16.60 33.67 -16.96
N HIS A 264 17.67 33.23 -16.26
CA HIS A 264 18.02 31.81 -16.20
C HIS A 264 17.01 31.01 -15.35
N GLN A 265 16.51 31.63 -14.28
CA GLN A 265 15.46 31.05 -13.45
C GLN A 265 14.14 30.89 -14.22
N ALA A 266 13.79 31.90 -15.03
CA ALA A 266 12.63 31.89 -15.91
C ALA A 266 12.72 30.80 -16.99
N GLY A 267 13.87 30.68 -17.66
CA GLY A 267 14.07 29.62 -18.68
C GLY A 267 13.90 28.21 -18.11
N PHE A 268 14.32 28.01 -16.86
CA PHE A 268 14.10 26.75 -16.14
C PHE A 268 12.63 26.53 -15.81
N PHE A 269 11.93 27.56 -15.31
CA PHE A 269 10.49 27.49 -15.07
C PHE A 269 9.71 27.11 -16.33
N HIS A 270 10.03 27.71 -17.49
CA HIS A 270 9.37 27.35 -18.76
C HIS A 270 9.62 25.88 -19.15
N SER A 271 10.81 25.36 -18.86
CA SER A 271 11.15 23.94 -19.10
C SER A 271 10.29 23.02 -18.22
N LEU A 272 10.15 23.35 -16.92
CA LEU A 272 9.34 22.59 -15.98
C LEU A 272 7.83 22.75 -16.19
N LYS A 273 7.37 23.92 -16.62
CA LYS A 273 5.96 24.25 -16.81
C LYS A 273 5.25 23.26 -17.73
N SER A 274 5.94 22.78 -18.77
CA SER A 274 5.41 21.74 -19.68
C SER A 274 5.06 20.42 -18.97
N ARG A 275 5.69 20.16 -17.82
CA ARG A 275 5.54 18.93 -17.03
C ARG A 275 4.47 19.04 -15.93
N PHE A 276 4.02 20.26 -15.62
CA PHE A 276 3.02 20.54 -14.58
C PHE A 276 1.59 20.68 -15.13
N LEU A 277 1.23 19.84 -16.10
CA LEU A 277 -0.11 19.84 -16.71
C LEU A 277 -1.20 19.62 -15.64
N ASN A 278 -2.22 20.48 -15.64
CA ASN A 278 -3.35 20.45 -14.70
C ASN A 278 -2.96 20.62 -13.23
N ARG A 279 -1.84 21.30 -12.95
CA ARG A 279 -1.39 21.63 -11.59
C ARG A 279 -1.46 23.14 -11.37
N PRO A 280 -1.98 23.58 -10.21
CA PRO A 280 -1.91 24.99 -9.87
C PRO A 280 -0.45 25.34 -9.56
N LEU A 281 0.01 26.43 -10.14
CA LEU A 281 1.35 26.99 -9.94
C LEU A 281 1.24 28.29 -9.14
N LEU A 282 2.17 28.47 -8.19
CA LEU A 282 2.36 29.71 -7.46
C LEU A 282 3.84 30.08 -7.47
N ILE A 283 4.15 31.18 -8.16
CA ILE A 283 5.48 31.78 -8.18
C ILE A 283 5.63 32.66 -6.93
N VAL A 284 6.69 32.40 -6.17
CA VAL A 284 7.04 33.13 -4.96
C VAL A 284 8.31 33.92 -5.24
N CYS A 285 8.19 35.24 -5.30
CA CYS A 285 9.33 36.14 -5.45
C CYS A 285 9.86 36.50 -4.05
N ASP A 286 11.09 36.09 -3.78
CA ASP A 286 11.79 36.33 -2.52
C ASP A 286 12.75 37.55 -2.58
N GLU A 287 13.18 38.02 -1.41
CA GLU A 287 14.20 39.05 -1.18
C GLU A 287 13.94 40.42 -1.85
N THR A 288 12.67 40.80 -1.95
CA THR A 288 12.25 42.10 -2.53
C THR A 288 12.58 43.33 -1.69
N ASP A 289 13.07 43.14 -0.46
CA ASP A 289 13.57 44.18 0.43
C ASP A 289 15.04 44.57 0.15
N LEU A 290 15.82 43.67 -0.47
CA LEU A 290 17.25 43.89 -0.73
C LEU A 290 17.52 44.71 -2.00
N MET A 291 16.65 44.60 -3.01
CA MET A 291 16.82 45.23 -4.33
C MET A 291 15.46 45.70 -4.87
N GLN A 292 15.44 46.88 -5.51
CA GLN A 292 14.33 47.23 -6.40
C GLN A 292 14.45 46.36 -7.65
N VAL A 293 13.42 45.56 -7.92
CA VAL A 293 13.33 44.74 -9.13
C VAL A 293 13.44 45.64 -10.35
N SER A 294 14.35 45.33 -11.27
CA SER A 294 14.50 46.10 -12.50
C SER A 294 13.24 45.95 -13.36
N GLU A 295 12.89 46.96 -14.18
CA GLU A 295 11.76 46.84 -15.11
C GLU A 295 11.90 45.62 -16.04
N GLN A 296 13.14 45.27 -16.42
CA GLN A 296 13.44 44.11 -17.26
C GLN A 296 13.14 42.78 -16.55
N ASP A 297 13.51 42.66 -15.27
CA ASP A 297 13.20 41.45 -14.49
C ASP A 297 11.70 41.35 -14.20
N TRP A 298 11.02 42.50 -14.03
CA TRP A 298 9.58 42.56 -13.85
C TRP A 298 8.81 42.07 -15.08
N GLU A 299 9.23 42.49 -16.28
CA GLU A 299 8.67 41.99 -17.54
C GLU A 299 8.80 40.46 -17.66
N VAL A 300 9.94 39.89 -17.26
CA VAL A 300 10.16 38.43 -17.29
C VAL A 300 9.26 37.72 -16.28
N ILE A 301 9.12 38.25 -15.05
CA ILE A 301 8.25 37.67 -14.02
C ILE A 301 6.77 37.75 -14.45
N GLU A 302 6.37 38.87 -15.05
CA GLU A 302 5.02 39.06 -15.58
C GLU A 302 4.75 38.11 -16.75
N GLU A 303 5.72 37.86 -17.63
CA GLU A 303 5.63 36.83 -18.67
C GLU A 303 5.45 35.42 -18.08
N MET A 304 6.19 35.09 -17.02
CA MET A 304 6.06 33.81 -16.33
C MET A 304 4.67 33.64 -15.69
N SER A 305 4.12 34.71 -15.11
CA SER A 305 2.80 34.73 -14.48
C SER A 305 1.65 34.74 -15.49
N SER A 306 1.82 35.45 -16.61
CA SER A 306 0.82 35.59 -17.68
C SER A 306 0.80 34.37 -18.60
N GLY A 307 1.87 33.60 -18.61
CA GLY A 307 1.94 32.36 -19.36
C GLY A 307 0.89 31.38 -18.84
N THR A 308 -0.14 31.12 -19.64
CA THR A 308 -1.16 30.09 -19.39
C THR A 308 -0.54 28.68 -19.41
N ILE A 309 -1.04 27.77 -18.57
CA ILE A 309 -0.74 26.33 -18.70
C ILE A 309 -1.70 25.76 -19.74
N LEU A 310 -1.18 25.22 -20.84
CA LEU A 310 -1.97 24.52 -21.86
C LEU A 310 -2.33 23.12 -21.35
N GLY A 311 -3.31 23.03 -20.44
CA GLY A 311 -3.94 21.79 -19.99
C GLY A 311 -5.40 21.79 -20.41
N GLY A 312 -5.82 20.81 -21.21
CA GLY A 312 -7.14 20.76 -21.83
C GLY A 312 -8.29 20.88 -20.83
N MET A 313 -8.80 22.08 -20.63
CA MET A 313 -10.22 22.50 -20.67
C MET A 313 -10.45 23.85 -19.98
N GLU A 314 -9.53 24.35 -19.14
CA GLU A 314 -9.65 25.68 -18.53
C GLU A 314 -8.27 26.33 -18.32
N GLU A 315 -8.17 27.63 -18.57
CA GLU A 315 -6.97 28.45 -18.40
C GLU A 315 -6.65 28.59 -16.90
N GLU A 316 -5.75 27.78 -16.36
CA GLU A 316 -5.22 28.03 -15.02
C GLU A 316 -4.18 29.16 -15.09
N GLU A 317 -4.57 30.32 -14.53
CA GLU A 317 -3.68 31.45 -14.28
C GLU A 317 -2.56 30.99 -13.33
N VAL A 318 -1.33 31.45 -13.52
CA VAL A 318 -0.23 31.21 -12.58
C VAL A 318 -0.32 32.27 -11.49
N GLY A 319 -0.34 31.86 -10.22
CA GLY A 319 -0.35 32.80 -9.11
C GLY A 319 1.01 33.47 -8.97
N LEU A 320 1.04 34.78 -8.76
CA LEU A 320 2.25 35.49 -8.36
C LEU A 320 2.09 36.02 -6.94
N LYS A 321 3.06 35.71 -6.08
CA LYS A 321 3.14 36.25 -4.73
C LYS A 321 4.52 36.83 -4.47
N ILE A 322 4.53 38.09 -4.04
CA ILE A 322 5.74 38.77 -3.61
C ILE A 322 5.75 38.78 -2.08
N CYS A 323 6.84 38.32 -1.49
CA CYS A 323 6.99 38.30 -0.04
C CYS A 323 8.47 38.32 0.37
N ASN A 324 8.71 38.58 1.64
CA ASN A 324 10.01 38.41 2.26
C ASN A 324 9.98 37.16 3.12
N LEU A 325 10.71 36.11 2.71
CA LEU A 325 10.74 34.83 3.43
C LEU A 325 11.57 34.89 4.73
N ARG A 326 12.26 35.99 5.01
CA ARG A 326 12.93 36.20 6.31
C ARG A 326 11.97 36.58 7.42
N THR A 327 10.73 36.95 7.08
CA THR A 327 9.68 37.34 8.04
C THR A 327 8.64 36.24 8.18
N GLU A 328 8.25 35.90 9.40
CA GLU A 328 7.19 34.90 9.66
C GLU A 328 5.86 35.29 8.98
N GLU A 329 5.56 36.59 8.90
CA GLU A 329 4.37 37.11 8.22
C GLU A 329 4.40 36.80 6.71
N GLY A 330 5.55 36.96 6.05
CA GLY A 330 5.73 36.63 4.65
C GLY A 330 5.53 35.15 4.36
N ILE A 331 6.13 34.29 5.20
CA ILE A 331 6.00 32.83 5.12
C ILE A 331 4.54 32.40 5.27
N MET A 332 3.84 32.90 6.29
CA MET A 332 2.44 32.58 6.52
C MET A 332 1.52 33.10 5.41
N SER A 333 1.84 34.25 4.81
CA SER A 333 1.12 34.80 3.66
C SER A 333 1.21 33.90 2.43
N VAL A 334 2.40 33.36 2.13
CA VAL A 334 2.60 32.38 1.06
C VAL A 334 1.88 31.09 1.37
N LYS A 335 2.02 30.56 2.59
CA LYS A 335 1.35 29.34 3.03
C LYS A 335 -0.17 29.42 2.84
N ASN A 336 -0.79 30.49 3.34
CA ASN A 336 -2.23 30.69 3.25
C ASN A 336 -2.70 30.81 1.80
N ALA A 337 -1.98 31.58 0.97
CA ALA A 337 -2.29 31.72 -0.45
C ALA A 337 -2.18 30.39 -1.21
N ALA A 338 -1.16 29.59 -0.90
CA ALA A 338 -0.96 28.26 -1.48
C ALA A 338 -2.08 27.30 -1.08
N CYS A 339 -2.38 27.20 0.22
CA CYS A 339 -3.41 26.30 0.73
C CYS A 339 -4.81 26.68 0.25
N GLU A 340 -5.12 27.98 0.16
CA GLU A 340 -6.39 28.49 -0.37
C GLU A 340 -6.54 28.16 -1.86
N ARG A 341 -5.51 28.40 -2.67
CA ARG A 341 -5.56 28.06 -4.11
C ARG A 341 -5.77 26.57 -4.35
N LEU A 342 -5.10 25.72 -3.57
CA LEU A 342 -5.28 24.27 -3.67
C LEU A 342 -6.68 23.83 -3.20
N PHE A 343 -7.23 24.50 -2.19
CA PHE A 343 -8.59 24.25 -1.70
C PHE A 343 -9.64 24.61 -2.77
N ASP A 344 -9.53 25.80 -3.37
CA ASP A 344 -10.45 26.27 -4.41
C ASP A 344 -10.43 25.34 -5.63
N GLN A 345 -9.24 24.88 -6.05
CA GLN A 345 -9.12 23.93 -7.14
C GLN A 345 -9.82 22.61 -6.82
N ARG A 346 -9.66 22.09 -5.60
CA ARG A 346 -10.32 20.86 -5.15
C ARG A 346 -11.83 21.00 -5.16
N GLU A 347 -12.37 22.12 -4.68
CA GLU A 347 -13.80 22.40 -4.67
C GLU A 347 -14.37 22.50 -6.10
N ARG A 348 -13.63 23.15 -7.01
CA ARG A 348 -13.97 23.19 -8.45
C ARG A 348 -14.00 21.79 -9.06
N LEU A 349 -12.96 20.99 -8.84
CA LEU A 349 -12.89 19.61 -9.37
C LEU A 349 -14.02 18.73 -8.82
N SER A 350 -14.35 18.88 -7.53
CA SER A 350 -15.49 18.19 -6.91
C SER A 350 -16.81 18.59 -7.55
N SER A 351 -17.02 19.89 -7.80
CA SER A 351 -18.22 20.42 -8.43
C SER A 351 -18.36 19.95 -9.89
N ILE A 352 -17.26 19.93 -10.65
CA ILE A 352 -17.21 19.41 -12.02
C ILE A 352 -17.51 17.91 -12.04
N ALA A 353 -16.98 17.15 -11.07
CA ALA A 353 -17.27 15.72 -10.95
C ALA A 353 -18.76 15.46 -10.67
N GLN A 354 -19.38 16.25 -9.80
CA GLN A 354 -20.82 16.18 -9.54
C GLN A 354 -21.64 16.54 -10.79
N ALA A 355 -21.31 17.63 -11.48
CA ALA A 355 -21.99 18.03 -12.72
C ALA A 355 -21.83 16.99 -13.83
N LYS A 356 -20.65 16.37 -13.98
CA LYS A 356 -20.44 15.26 -14.94
C LYS A 356 -21.25 14.02 -14.56
N ALA A 357 -21.36 13.71 -13.28
CA ALA A 357 -22.20 12.61 -12.79
C ALA A 357 -23.68 12.87 -13.12
N GLU A 358 -24.18 14.08 -12.88
CA GLU A 358 -25.54 14.51 -13.26
C GLU A 358 -25.77 14.37 -14.78
N ILE A 359 -24.87 14.92 -15.61
CA ILE A 359 -24.97 14.81 -17.08
C ILE A 359 -24.88 13.36 -17.57
N SER A 360 -24.15 12.49 -16.87
CA SER A 360 -24.12 11.06 -17.19
C SER A 360 -25.44 10.38 -16.84
N ARG A 361 -26.05 10.71 -15.69
CA ARG A 361 -27.37 10.19 -15.28
C ARG A 361 -28.47 10.59 -16.26
N ASP A 362 -28.47 11.84 -16.72
CA ASP A 362 -29.46 12.39 -17.66
C ASP A 362 -29.42 11.77 -19.07
N ARG A 363 -28.35 11.03 -19.43
CA ARG A 363 -28.19 10.42 -20.75
C ARG A 363 -28.63 8.96 -20.83
N TYR A 364 -29.01 8.33 -19.72
CA TYR A 364 -29.53 6.96 -19.74
C TYR A 364 -31.01 6.94 -20.12
N ILE A 365 -31.35 6.14 -21.15
CA ILE A 365 -32.74 5.83 -21.49
C ILE A 365 -33.10 4.53 -20.75
N LEU A 366 -33.81 4.67 -19.63
CA LEU A 366 -34.36 3.53 -18.90
C LEU A 366 -35.80 3.26 -19.33
N ALA A 367 -36.28 2.03 -19.11
CA ALA A 367 -37.68 1.67 -19.38
C ALA A 367 -38.66 2.51 -18.53
N TYR A 368 -38.24 2.91 -17.33
CA TYR A 368 -38.94 3.83 -16.45
C TYR A 368 -38.00 4.94 -16.02
N GLN A 369 -38.38 6.19 -16.31
CA GLN A 369 -37.56 7.37 -16.01
C GLN A 369 -37.42 7.63 -14.49
N GLU A 370 -38.32 7.06 -13.68
CA GLU A 370 -38.33 7.19 -12.22
C GLU A 370 -37.17 6.43 -11.54
N TRP A 371 -36.48 5.52 -12.25
CA TRP A 371 -35.39 4.71 -11.70
C TRP A 371 -33.99 5.26 -12.00
N ILE A 372 -33.90 6.47 -12.56
CA ILE A 372 -32.62 7.12 -12.89
C ILE A 372 -31.78 7.40 -11.63
N ASP A 373 -32.45 7.64 -10.50
CA ASP A 373 -31.82 7.96 -9.23
C ASP A 373 -31.59 6.73 -8.32
N ASP A 374 -31.98 5.52 -8.77
CA ASP A 374 -31.82 4.31 -7.97
C ASP A 374 -30.35 3.85 -7.93
N GLU A 375 -29.80 3.69 -6.73
CA GLU A 375 -28.45 3.15 -6.53
C GLU A 375 -28.45 1.62 -6.64
N THR A 376 -27.74 1.07 -7.62
CA THR A 376 -27.48 -0.38 -7.68
C THR A 376 -26.41 -0.74 -6.66
N SER A 377 -26.73 -1.65 -5.74
CA SER A 377 -25.78 -2.12 -4.73
C SER A 377 -24.62 -2.87 -5.40
N SER A 378 -23.41 -2.29 -5.33
CA SER A 378 -22.15 -2.93 -5.77
C SER A 378 -21.54 -3.86 -4.72
N GLN A 379 -22.30 -4.17 -3.66
CA GLN A 379 -21.85 -4.98 -2.54
C GLN A 379 -21.59 -6.43 -2.98
N ASN A 380 -20.57 -7.06 -2.40
CA ASN A 380 -20.40 -8.49 -2.51
C ASN A 380 -21.59 -9.15 -1.80
N LEU A 381 -22.23 -10.13 -2.44
CA LEU A 381 -23.36 -10.85 -1.86
C LEU A 381 -22.92 -11.69 -0.66
N ASP A 382 -21.70 -12.22 -0.71
CA ASP A 382 -21.10 -13.08 0.31
C ASP A 382 -19.57 -12.84 0.43
N ASP A 383 -18.94 -13.40 1.48
CA ASP A 383 -17.49 -13.31 1.75
C ASP A 383 -16.61 -13.87 0.61
N ASP A 384 -17.20 -14.66 -0.30
CA ASP A 384 -16.54 -15.30 -1.46
C ASP A 384 -16.48 -14.40 -2.72
N HIS A 385 -16.61 -13.07 -2.58
CA HIS A 385 -16.45 -12.10 -3.68
C HIS A 385 -17.43 -12.21 -4.86
N HIS A 386 -18.59 -12.85 -4.70
CA HIS A 386 -19.65 -12.83 -5.73
C HIS A 386 -20.28 -11.43 -5.82
N ARG A 387 -20.25 -10.82 -7.01
CA ARG A 387 -20.77 -9.45 -7.23
C ARG A 387 -22.14 -9.46 -7.89
N VAL A 388 -23.04 -8.61 -7.39
CA VAL A 388 -24.40 -8.43 -7.92
C VAL A 388 -24.46 -8.18 -9.45
N PRO A 389 -23.57 -7.36 -10.06
CA PRO A 389 -23.58 -7.15 -11.50
C PRO A 389 -23.38 -8.43 -12.33
N ASP A 390 -22.65 -9.42 -11.82
CA ASP A 390 -22.37 -10.65 -12.58
C ASP A 390 -23.62 -11.54 -12.71
N LEU A 391 -24.59 -11.39 -11.81
CA LEU A 391 -25.86 -12.12 -11.79
C LEU A 391 -27.00 -11.36 -12.51
N LEU A 392 -26.95 -10.03 -12.54
CA LEU A 392 -28.00 -9.19 -13.14
C LEU A 392 -27.87 -8.99 -14.66
N VAL A 393 -26.79 -9.46 -15.28
CA VAL A 393 -26.56 -9.32 -16.74
C VAL A 393 -27.48 -10.23 -17.56
N ASP A 394 -27.96 -11.33 -16.98
CA ASP A 394 -28.79 -12.31 -17.68
C ASP A 394 -30.29 -12.02 -17.51
N SER A 395 -30.93 -11.55 -18.59
CA SER A 395 -32.38 -11.30 -18.64
C SER A 395 -33.24 -12.53 -18.31
N ASP A 396 -32.67 -13.73 -18.47
CA ASP A 396 -33.37 -15.01 -18.32
C ASP A 396 -32.93 -15.78 -17.05
N VAL A 397 -32.29 -15.11 -16.09
CA VAL A 397 -31.79 -15.75 -14.85
C VAL A 397 -32.88 -16.54 -14.11
N LEU A 398 -34.12 -16.03 -14.11
CA LEU A 398 -35.26 -16.71 -13.47
C LEU A 398 -35.63 -18.02 -14.17
N LEU A 399 -35.55 -18.08 -15.50
CA LEU A 399 -35.80 -19.31 -16.27
C LEU A 399 -34.71 -20.36 -16.01
N ARG A 400 -33.45 -19.94 -15.96
CA ARG A 400 -32.33 -20.83 -15.62
C ARG A 400 -32.42 -21.35 -14.19
N LEU A 401 -32.86 -20.53 -13.24
CA LEU A 401 -33.13 -20.97 -11.88
C LEU A 401 -34.24 -22.02 -11.84
N GLU A 402 -35.33 -21.82 -12.60
CA GLU A 402 -36.43 -22.80 -12.68
C GLU A 402 -35.98 -24.14 -13.29
N ASP A 403 -35.10 -24.11 -14.30
CA ASP A 403 -34.54 -25.33 -14.88
C ASP A 403 -33.56 -26.04 -13.92
N LEU A 404 -32.73 -25.29 -13.19
CA LEU A 404 -31.85 -25.84 -12.15
C LEU A 404 -32.63 -26.46 -10.99
N GLU A 405 -33.74 -25.84 -10.58
CA GLU A 405 -34.64 -26.40 -9.57
C GLU A 405 -35.26 -27.71 -10.07
N ARG A 406 -35.69 -27.77 -11.34
CA ARG A 406 -36.20 -29.01 -11.95
C ARG A 406 -35.14 -30.10 -12.05
N GLU A 407 -33.89 -29.76 -12.35
CA GLU A 407 -32.78 -30.71 -12.36
C GLU A 407 -32.40 -31.20 -10.95
N GLY A 408 -32.39 -30.31 -9.96
CA GLY A 408 -32.19 -30.67 -8.56
C GLY A 408 -33.28 -31.61 -8.03
N VAL A 409 -34.54 -31.39 -8.42
CA VAL A 409 -35.65 -32.31 -8.12
C VAL A 409 -35.44 -33.67 -8.78
N LYS A 410 -35.04 -33.72 -10.06
CA LYS A 410 -34.73 -34.97 -10.77
C LYS A 410 -33.58 -35.74 -10.12
N GLN A 411 -32.49 -35.07 -9.72
CA GLN A 411 -31.38 -35.71 -9.00
C GLN A 411 -31.84 -36.25 -7.63
N SER A 412 -32.72 -35.55 -6.92
CA SER A 412 -33.28 -36.02 -5.65
C SER A 412 -34.24 -37.20 -5.81
N GLU A 413 -34.86 -37.35 -6.98
CA GLU A 413 -35.71 -38.48 -7.36
C GLU A 413 -34.90 -39.68 -7.88
N GLU A 414 -33.79 -39.45 -8.59
CA GLU A 414 -32.87 -40.50 -9.07
C GLU A 414 -32.10 -41.18 -7.92
N VAL A 415 -31.79 -40.46 -6.83
CA VAL A 415 -31.14 -41.02 -5.62
C VAL A 415 -32.07 -41.97 -4.83
N LYS A 416 -33.34 -42.14 -5.24
CA LYS A 416 -34.33 -43.01 -4.57
C LYS A 416 -34.59 -44.37 -5.24
N GLN A 417 -33.79 -44.82 -6.20
CA GLN A 417 -33.85 -46.22 -6.67
C GLN A 417 -32.76 -47.09 -6.01
N PRO A 418 -33.05 -48.38 -5.72
CA PRO A 418 -32.24 -49.19 -4.82
C PRO A 418 -31.12 -49.89 -5.60
N GLU A 419 -29.86 -49.60 -5.26
CA GLU A 419 -28.75 -50.47 -5.61
C GLU A 419 -28.28 -51.25 -4.37
N GLU A 420 -28.02 -52.52 -4.65
CA GLU A 420 -27.81 -53.64 -3.75
C GLU A 420 -26.44 -53.59 -3.05
N GLU A 421 -26.42 -54.15 -1.84
CA GLU A 421 -25.34 -54.77 -1.05
C GLU A 421 -23.89 -54.70 -1.60
N GLU A 422 -22.96 -54.14 -0.80
CA GLU A 422 -21.76 -54.87 -0.36
C GLU A 422 -21.08 -54.17 0.85
N GLU A 423 -21.23 -54.83 2.00
CA GLU A 423 -20.35 -54.94 3.17
C GLU A 423 -19.40 -53.78 3.55
N GLU A 424 -19.62 -53.18 4.73
CA GLU A 424 -18.59 -53.19 5.78
C GLU A 424 -19.22 -53.06 7.18
N GLU A 425 -18.78 -53.98 8.05
CA GLU A 425 -19.31 -54.27 9.38
C GLU A 425 -19.15 -53.11 10.39
N ASP A 426 -20.25 -52.84 11.09
CA ASP A 426 -20.36 -52.54 12.52
C ASP A 426 -19.21 -51.79 13.24
N PHE A 427 -19.45 -50.49 13.47
CA PHE A 427 -19.18 -49.88 14.76
C PHE A 427 -20.48 -49.26 15.32
N VAL A 428 -21.26 -50.08 16.02
CA VAL A 428 -22.42 -49.64 16.81
C VAL A 428 -21.92 -48.88 18.04
N MET A 429 -22.39 -47.65 18.26
CA MET A 429 -23.02 -47.26 19.54
C MET A 429 -23.95 -46.03 19.39
N ALA A 430 -25.15 -46.22 19.96
CA ALA A 430 -26.13 -45.23 20.39
C ALA A 430 -27.06 -44.60 19.32
N GLU A 431 -28.01 -45.43 18.90
CA GLU A 431 -29.34 -45.01 18.46
C GLU A 431 -30.11 -44.40 19.67
N GLU A 432 -30.28 -43.07 19.72
CA GLU A 432 -31.33 -42.45 20.54
C GLU A 432 -32.40 -41.86 19.62
N ARG A 433 -33.62 -42.41 19.78
CA ARG A 433 -34.83 -42.08 19.04
C ARG A 433 -35.16 -40.58 19.16
N PHE A 434 -35.12 -39.86 18.04
CA PHE A 434 -35.72 -38.53 17.96
C PHE A 434 -37.22 -38.66 17.66
N THR A 435 -38.06 -38.34 18.65
CA THR A 435 -39.52 -38.31 18.56
C THR A 435 -40.00 -37.16 17.66
N GLU A 436 -41.13 -37.38 16.96
CA GLU A 436 -41.77 -36.44 16.02
C GLU A 436 -42.02 -35.04 16.60
N GLU A 437 -42.15 -34.91 17.92
CA GLU A 437 -42.33 -33.63 18.62
C GLU A 437 -41.17 -32.63 18.42
N ARG A 438 -39.95 -33.08 18.16
CA ARG A 438 -38.80 -32.16 17.89
C ARG A 438 -38.79 -31.63 16.45
N LYS A 439 -39.41 -32.33 15.50
CA LYS A 439 -39.52 -31.84 14.11
C LYS A 439 -40.49 -30.66 14.03
N ASP A 440 -41.60 -30.71 14.78
CA ASP A 440 -42.56 -29.61 14.83
C ASP A 440 -41.98 -28.37 15.54
N GLN A 441 -41.13 -28.54 16.54
CA GLN A 441 -40.39 -27.43 17.16
C GLN A 441 -39.39 -26.77 16.19
N LEU A 442 -38.70 -27.55 15.35
CA LEU A 442 -37.79 -27.04 14.32
C LEU A 442 -38.52 -26.29 13.20
N VAL A 443 -39.73 -26.73 12.82
CA VAL A 443 -40.59 -26.01 11.86
C VAL A 443 -41.13 -24.70 12.47
N GLY A 444 -41.42 -24.68 13.77
CA GLY A 444 -41.76 -23.47 14.52
C GLY A 444 -40.61 -22.45 14.51
N ILE A 445 -39.38 -22.89 14.80
CA ILE A 445 -38.19 -22.03 14.81
C ILE A 445 -37.90 -21.44 13.42
N ARG A 446 -38.05 -22.23 12.34
CA ARG A 446 -37.87 -21.76 10.96
C ARG A 446 -38.89 -20.72 10.49
N LYS A 447 -40.10 -20.68 11.08
CA LYS A 447 -41.10 -19.62 10.79
C LYS A 447 -40.87 -18.34 11.61
N ILE A 448 -40.26 -18.44 12.79
CA ILE A 448 -40.09 -17.30 13.71
C ILE A 448 -38.84 -16.47 13.36
N GLN A 449 -37.77 -17.08 12.87
CA GLN A 449 -36.54 -16.37 12.46
C GLN A 449 -36.74 -15.31 11.37
N PRO A 450 -37.44 -15.58 10.25
CA PRO A 450 -37.65 -14.55 9.21
C PRO A 450 -38.55 -13.42 9.69
N LEU A 451 -39.54 -13.69 10.56
CA LEU A 451 -40.39 -12.66 11.17
C LEU A 451 -39.64 -11.77 12.15
N ARG A 452 -38.69 -12.31 12.94
CA ARG A 452 -37.81 -11.52 13.82
C ARG A 452 -36.90 -10.59 13.02
N ILE A 453 -36.38 -11.04 11.88
CA ILE A 453 -35.54 -10.22 10.98
C ILE A 453 -36.37 -9.11 10.33
N LEU A 454 -37.60 -9.39 9.88
CA LEU A 454 -38.51 -8.40 9.30
C LEU A 454 -38.97 -7.33 10.32
N ILE A 455 -39.18 -7.74 11.58
CA ILE A 455 -39.49 -6.80 12.67
C ILE A 455 -38.27 -5.95 13.05
N ALA A 456 -37.06 -6.52 13.06
CA ALA A 456 -35.83 -5.76 13.31
C ALA A 456 -35.54 -4.73 12.19
N LEU A 457 -35.74 -5.10 10.93
CA LEU A 457 -35.59 -4.21 9.77
C LEU A 457 -36.62 -3.08 9.78
N SER A 458 -37.88 -3.37 10.11
CA SER A 458 -38.91 -2.34 10.22
C SER A 458 -38.67 -1.38 11.40
N PHE A 459 -38.10 -1.86 12.52
CA PHE A 459 -37.68 -0.99 13.64
C PHE A 459 -36.48 -0.11 13.29
N PHE A 460 -35.53 -0.61 12.51
CA PHE A 460 -34.37 0.16 12.04
C PHE A 460 -34.77 1.31 11.11
N ILE A 461 -35.75 1.04 10.23
CA ILE A 461 -36.31 2.04 9.31
C ILE A 461 -37.15 3.09 10.06
N LEU A 462 -37.90 2.69 11.10
CA LEU A 462 -38.72 3.62 11.87
C LEU A 462 -37.90 4.53 12.81
N VAL A 463 -36.86 3.98 13.46
CA VAL A 463 -35.99 4.73 14.38
C VAL A 463 -34.97 5.58 13.61
N GLY A 464 -34.48 5.09 12.47
CA GLY A 464 -33.58 5.86 11.58
C GLY A 464 -34.22 7.14 11.02
N ASN A 465 -35.54 7.14 10.83
CA ASN A 465 -36.27 8.31 10.31
C ASN A 465 -36.69 9.33 11.38
N THR A 466 -36.45 9.10 12.68
CA THR A 466 -36.96 9.99 13.74
C THR A 466 -35.91 10.52 14.74
N CYS A 467 -34.66 10.05 14.71
CA CYS A 467 -33.67 10.54 15.68
C CYS A 467 -32.29 10.77 15.04
N GLY A 468 -32.09 11.99 14.53
CA GLY A 468 -30.75 12.56 14.43
C GLY A 468 -30.19 12.79 15.84
N ALA A 469 -28.99 12.26 16.09
CA ALA A 469 -28.16 12.40 17.28
C ALA A 469 -28.32 11.35 18.42
N MET A 470 -27.18 10.67 18.64
CA MET A 470 -26.61 10.17 19.92
C MET A 470 -26.55 8.66 20.21
N SER A 471 -25.29 8.17 20.08
CA SER A 471 -24.49 7.40 21.05
C SER A 471 -24.58 5.86 21.15
N HIS A 472 -23.40 5.28 21.41
CA HIS A 472 -22.99 3.87 21.57
C HIS A 472 -23.87 2.94 22.44
N SER A 473 -24.92 3.45 23.09
CA SER A 473 -25.77 2.64 23.98
C SER A 473 -26.80 1.78 23.24
N THR A 474 -27.19 2.13 22.01
CA THR A 474 -28.20 1.39 21.23
C THR A 474 -27.69 0.07 20.66
N MET A 475 -26.39 -0.01 20.31
CA MET A 475 -25.76 -1.25 19.81
C MET A 475 -25.70 -2.36 20.87
N SER A 476 -25.63 -2.01 22.16
CA SER A 476 -25.62 -3.01 23.24
C SER A 476 -27.00 -3.62 23.50
N PHE A 477 -28.08 -2.88 23.21
CA PHE A 477 -29.45 -3.38 23.40
C PHE A 477 -29.87 -4.35 22.29
N VAL A 478 -29.38 -4.14 21.05
CA VAL A 478 -29.65 -5.04 19.91
C VAL A 478 -28.93 -6.39 20.06
N LYS A 479 -27.71 -6.40 20.62
CA LYS A 479 -26.99 -7.65 20.94
C LYS A 479 -27.72 -8.52 21.96
N TYR A 480 -28.51 -7.92 22.85
CA TYR A 480 -29.26 -8.67 23.87
C TYR A 480 -30.52 -9.34 23.29
N PHE A 481 -31.12 -8.79 22.23
CA PHE A 481 -32.35 -9.31 21.64
C PHE A 481 -32.13 -10.42 20.60
N LEU A 482 -30.93 -10.54 20.04
CA LEU A 482 -30.59 -11.54 19.02
C LEU A 482 -29.99 -12.83 19.59
N ASN A 483 -29.59 -12.83 20.87
CA ASN A 483 -28.91 -13.98 21.49
C ASN A 483 -29.81 -14.87 22.37
N ASP A 484 -31.13 -14.61 22.47
CA ASP A 484 -32.12 -15.48 23.16
C ASP A 484 -33.26 -15.97 22.24
#